data_AF-A0A1U7XT65-F1
#
_entry.id   AF-A0A1U7XT65-F1
#
_cell.length_a   1.000
_cell.length_b   1.000
_cell.length_c   1.000
_cell.angle_alpha   90.00
_cell.angle_beta   90.00
_cell.angle_gamma   90.00
#
_symmetry.space_group_name_H-M   'P 1'
#
loop_
_entity.id
_entity.type
_entity.pdbx_description
1 polymer ?
#
loop_
_entity_poly.entity_id
_entity_poly.type
_entity_poly.pdbx_seq_one_letter_code
_entity_poly.pdbx_strand_id
1 'polypeptide(L)'
;MAALRFNPSRIRHPLLQTHKPISNFTSLTEFPFQSLAKFPKTKLKSVHSPSCSISEASSISSTLEAEEDDDDPTAELVYLDPEIDPQSISEWEIDFCSRPILDIRGKKLWELVVCDDSLSLQYTKYFPNNVINSITLKDALVSICDDLGVPLPDKIRFFRSQMQTIITRACNELGIKPVPSKRCLSLVLWLEDRYETVYTRHPGFQKGAKPLLALDNPFPMELPENLYGEKWAFVQLPFSAVREEVSNLETRLVFGASLDLDLLGIEIEDKALIPGLAVATSRAKPLAGM
;
A
#
# COMPACT_ATOMS: atom_id res chain seq x y z
N MET A 1 13.45 -70.59 -4.85
CA MET A 1 12.58 -71.36 -3.95
C MET A 1 12.98 -71.08 -2.51
N ALA A 2 12.01 -71.15 -1.60
CA ALA A 2 12.08 -70.93 -0.15
C ALA A 2 12.07 -69.47 0.33
N ALA A 3 10.87 -69.10 0.78
CA ALA A 3 10.53 -67.88 1.49
C ALA A 3 10.94 -67.98 2.96
N LEU A 4 11.27 -66.84 3.58
CA LEU A 4 11.16 -66.66 5.02
C LEU A 4 10.30 -65.43 5.30
N ARG A 5 9.13 -65.71 5.87
CA ARG A 5 8.12 -64.76 6.33
C ARG A 5 8.57 -64.14 7.65
N PHE A 6 8.41 -62.84 7.80
CA PHE A 6 8.48 -62.16 9.10
C PHE A 6 7.22 -61.31 9.31
N ASN A 7 6.49 -61.65 10.36
CA ASN A 7 5.63 -60.80 11.18
C ASN A 7 5.34 -61.63 12.47
N PRO A 8 5.06 -61.07 13.65
CA PRO A 8 4.58 -59.71 13.88
C PRO A 8 5.11 -59.00 15.17
N SER A 9 4.67 -57.75 15.31
CA SER A 9 4.25 -57.10 16.57
C SER A 9 5.28 -56.41 17.49
N ARG A 10 4.93 -55.14 17.76
CA ARG A 10 5.02 -54.44 19.06
C ARG A 10 6.36 -53.76 19.39
N ILE A 11 6.58 -52.58 18.81
CA ILE A 11 7.49 -51.57 19.40
C ILE A 11 6.63 -50.52 20.10
N ARG A 12 6.93 -50.34 21.39
CA ARG A 12 6.26 -49.47 22.35
C ARG A 12 6.57 -48.00 22.03
N HIS A 13 5.55 -47.15 22.04
CA HIS A 13 5.73 -45.71 22.19
C HIS A 13 6.29 -45.40 23.58
N PRO A 14 7.32 -44.55 23.73
CA PRO A 14 7.68 -44.00 25.02
C PRO A 14 6.59 -43.02 25.48
N LEU A 15 6.20 -43.15 26.75
CA LEU A 15 5.27 -42.28 27.46
C LEU A 15 5.71 -40.82 27.37
N LEU A 16 4.81 -39.96 26.89
CA LEU A 16 4.87 -38.52 27.06
C LEU A 16 4.80 -38.19 28.55
N GLN A 17 5.91 -37.69 29.11
CA GLN A 17 5.91 -37.04 30.41
C GLN A 17 5.22 -35.68 30.28
N THR A 18 4.11 -35.54 30.99
CA THR A 18 3.37 -34.29 31.17
C THR A 18 4.14 -33.38 32.12
N HIS A 19 4.96 -32.48 31.56
CA HIS A 19 5.45 -31.33 32.30
C HIS A 19 4.38 -30.23 32.31
N LYS A 20 3.99 -29.81 33.52
CA LYS A 20 3.12 -28.66 33.75
C LYS A 20 3.78 -27.40 33.17
N PRO A 21 3.12 -26.62 32.30
CA PRO A 21 3.63 -25.32 31.95
C PRO A 21 3.46 -24.39 33.15
N ILE A 22 4.58 -23.87 33.63
CA ILE A 22 4.60 -22.73 34.55
C ILE A 22 4.06 -21.54 33.76
N SER A 23 3.01 -20.97 34.32
CA SER A 23 2.28 -19.79 33.87
C SER A 23 3.16 -18.54 33.80
N ASN A 24 2.72 -17.63 32.91
CA ASN A 24 3.01 -16.19 32.86
C ASN A 24 4.15 -15.75 31.93
N PHE A 25 3.89 -15.82 30.62
CA PHE A 25 4.35 -14.79 29.68
C PHE A 25 3.13 -14.14 29.04
N THR A 26 2.55 -13.18 29.76
CA THR A 26 1.74 -12.12 29.15
C THR A 26 2.69 -11.03 28.68
N SER A 27 2.98 -11.04 27.39
CA SER A 27 3.42 -9.85 26.66
C SER A 27 2.98 -10.04 25.21
N LEU A 28 1.67 -9.99 25.00
CA LEU A 28 1.15 -9.48 23.74
C LEU A 28 1.52 -8.00 23.73
N THR A 29 2.66 -7.67 23.12
CA THR A 29 2.77 -6.34 22.51
C THR A 29 1.85 -6.39 21.30
N GLU A 30 0.56 -6.17 21.56
CA GLU A 30 -0.30 -5.51 20.60
C GLU A 30 0.44 -4.21 20.25
N PHE A 31 1.02 -4.15 19.05
CA PHE A 31 1.38 -2.86 18.51
C PHE A 31 0.06 -2.13 18.27
N PRO A 32 -0.21 -1.03 18.98
CA PRO A 32 -1.32 -0.21 18.61
C PRO A 32 -0.87 0.48 17.32
N PHE A 33 -1.26 -0.04 16.16
CA PHE A 33 -1.52 0.83 15.02
C PHE A 33 -2.72 1.69 15.40
N GLN A 34 -2.50 2.62 16.33
CA GLN A 34 -3.35 3.80 16.46
C GLN A 34 -3.13 4.56 15.17
N SER A 35 -4.21 4.79 14.42
CA SER A 35 -4.29 5.65 13.23
C SER A 35 -3.36 6.86 13.38
N LEU A 36 -2.18 6.77 12.77
CA LEU A 36 -1.12 7.77 12.78
C LEU A 36 -0.67 7.99 11.34
N ALA A 37 -1.62 8.47 10.56
CA ALA A 37 -1.36 9.30 9.40
C ALA A 37 -2.47 10.34 9.37
N LYS A 38 -2.30 11.43 10.13
CA LYS A 38 -3.06 12.64 9.83
C LYS A 38 -2.40 13.26 8.62
N PHE A 39 -2.82 12.82 7.44
CA PHE A 39 -2.47 13.50 6.20
C PHE A 39 -2.83 14.98 6.34
N PRO A 40 -1.99 15.90 5.84
CA PRO A 40 -2.28 17.30 5.92
C PRO A 40 -3.65 17.55 5.27
N LYS A 41 -4.62 17.99 6.06
CA LYS A 41 -5.86 18.57 5.55
C LYS A 41 -5.49 19.93 4.94
N THR A 42 -4.89 19.91 3.75
CA THR A 42 -4.68 21.11 2.96
C THR A 42 -6.03 21.54 2.40
N LYS A 43 -6.40 22.79 2.67
CA LYS A 43 -7.67 23.40 2.27
C LYS A 43 -7.86 23.27 0.76
N LEU A 44 -8.78 22.41 0.33
CA LEU A 44 -9.14 22.24 -1.07
C LEU A 44 -10.18 23.29 -1.46
N LYS A 45 -9.86 24.15 -2.43
CA LYS A 45 -10.88 24.90 -3.17
C LYS A 45 -11.32 24.03 -4.34
N SER A 46 -12.53 23.51 -4.27
CA SER A 46 -13.23 22.96 -5.44
C SER A 46 -13.31 24.05 -6.53
N VAL A 47 -12.68 23.81 -7.67
CA VAL A 47 -12.77 24.72 -8.83
C VAL A 47 -14.02 24.36 -9.60
N HIS A 48 -15.15 24.95 -9.22
CA HIS A 48 -16.32 25.03 -10.08
C HIS A 48 -16.09 26.09 -11.16
N SER A 49 -16.16 25.70 -12.43
CA SER A 49 -16.18 26.62 -13.57
C SER A 49 -17.55 27.33 -13.63
N PRO A 50 -17.64 28.66 -13.53
CA PRO A 50 -18.91 29.35 -13.72
C PRO A 50 -19.01 29.90 -15.15
N SER A 51 -20.12 29.57 -15.82
CA SER A 51 -20.60 30.29 -17.00
C SER A 51 -20.97 31.74 -16.66
N CYS A 52 -20.66 32.64 -17.58
CA CYS A 52 -20.80 34.10 -17.55
C CYS A 52 -22.21 34.62 -17.17
N SER A 53 -22.31 35.62 -16.27
CA SER A 53 -23.05 36.90 -16.44
C SER A 53 -23.00 37.84 -15.20
N ILE A 54 -22.38 39.00 -15.40
CA ILE A 54 -22.67 40.39 -14.95
C ILE A 54 -23.07 40.70 -13.47
N SER A 55 -22.14 41.43 -12.82
CA SER A 55 -22.22 42.58 -11.87
C SER A 55 -23.26 42.68 -10.73
N GLU A 56 -22.79 42.81 -9.49
CA GLU A 56 -22.72 44.08 -8.72
C GLU A 56 -22.10 43.85 -7.31
N ALA A 57 -21.41 44.87 -6.79
CA ALA A 57 -20.63 44.82 -5.56
C ALA A 57 -21.44 45.23 -4.31
N SER A 58 -21.18 44.59 -3.17
CA SER A 58 -21.27 45.24 -1.85
C SER A 58 -20.56 44.42 -0.77
N SER A 59 -19.95 45.14 0.17
CA SER A 59 -19.00 44.72 1.19
C SER A 59 -19.62 44.21 2.49
N ILE A 60 -18.98 43.18 3.05
CA ILE A 60 -18.64 42.89 4.47
C ILE A 60 -19.77 42.90 5.53
N SER A 61 -20.02 41.73 6.13
CA SER A 61 -20.03 41.59 7.61
C SER A 61 -19.71 40.15 8.00
N SER A 62 -18.82 40.03 8.98
CA SER A 62 -18.27 38.80 9.53
C SER A 62 -19.24 38.05 10.43
N THR A 63 -19.44 36.77 10.15
CA THR A 63 -19.91 35.78 11.12
C THR A 63 -19.05 34.53 10.93
N LEU A 64 -18.24 34.23 11.95
CA LEU A 64 -17.47 33.00 12.05
C LEU A 64 -18.44 31.89 12.49
N GLU A 65 -19.16 31.33 11.53
CA GLU A 65 -19.78 30.02 11.68
C GLU A 65 -18.66 28.98 11.43
N ALA A 66 -18.55 28.00 12.31
CA ALA A 66 -17.71 26.84 12.06
C ALA A 66 -18.39 26.05 10.94
N GLU A 67 -17.90 26.21 9.70
CA GLU A 67 -18.36 25.38 8.58
C GLU A 67 -17.92 23.94 8.87
N GLU A 68 -18.88 23.09 9.21
CA GLU A 68 -18.76 21.65 9.00
C GLU A 68 -18.62 21.49 7.48
N ASP A 69 -17.39 21.45 6.96
CA ASP A 69 -17.11 21.14 5.57
C ASP A 69 -17.80 19.80 5.26
N ASP A 70 -18.93 19.86 4.57
CA ASP A 70 -19.71 18.72 4.11
C ASP A 70 -18.96 18.10 2.92
N ASP A 71 -17.80 17.50 3.21
CA ASP A 71 -16.99 16.76 2.25
C ASP A 71 -17.88 15.67 1.63
N ASP A 72 -18.32 15.86 0.39
CA ASP A 72 -19.11 14.89 -0.36
C ASP A 72 -18.31 13.59 -0.50
N PRO A 73 -18.71 12.49 0.17
CA PRO A 73 -17.97 11.23 0.13
C PRO A 73 -17.99 10.56 -1.25
N THR A 74 -18.79 11.10 -2.18
CA THR A 74 -18.90 10.63 -3.57
C THR A 74 -17.94 11.37 -4.49
N ALA A 75 -17.32 12.47 -4.04
CA ALA A 75 -16.44 13.27 -4.86
C ALA A 75 -15.19 12.49 -5.29
N GLU A 76 -14.87 12.62 -6.57
CA GLU A 76 -13.61 12.15 -7.14
C GLU A 76 -12.51 13.15 -6.79
N LEU A 77 -11.32 12.65 -6.41
CA LEU A 77 -10.18 13.49 -6.08
C LEU A 77 -9.27 13.60 -7.29
N VAL A 78 -8.87 14.82 -7.62
CA VAL A 78 -7.86 15.13 -8.62
C VAL A 78 -6.94 16.17 -8.00
N TYR A 79 -5.76 15.74 -7.58
CA TYR A 79 -4.82 16.59 -6.84
C TYR A 79 -3.38 16.35 -7.33
N LEU A 80 -2.69 17.47 -7.53
CA LEU A 80 -1.26 17.55 -7.74
C LEU A 80 -0.72 18.68 -6.87
N ASP A 81 0.33 18.40 -6.11
CA ASP A 81 1.02 19.39 -5.29
C ASP A 81 1.59 20.52 -6.17
N PRO A 82 1.21 21.79 -5.96
CA PRO A 82 1.74 22.90 -6.75
C PRO A 82 3.26 23.09 -6.64
N GLU A 83 3.90 22.56 -5.61
CA GLU A 83 5.34 22.68 -5.38
C GLU A 83 6.16 21.62 -6.13
N ILE A 84 5.53 20.56 -6.63
CA ILE A 84 6.22 19.49 -7.36
C ILE A 84 6.33 19.82 -8.85
N ASP A 85 7.46 19.44 -9.46
CA ASP A 85 7.58 19.44 -10.92
C ASP A 85 6.78 18.25 -11.47
N PRO A 86 5.75 18.47 -12.32
CA PRO A 86 4.99 17.36 -12.92
C PRO A 86 5.89 16.34 -13.62
N GLN A 87 7.02 16.77 -14.18
CA GLN A 87 7.97 15.90 -14.88
C GLN A 87 8.82 15.03 -13.95
N SER A 88 8.90 15.34 -12.65
CA SER A 88 9.67 14.52 -11.70
C SER A 88 8.94 13.23 -11.28
N ILE A 89 7.62 13.15 -11.48
CA ILE A 89 6.81 12.00 -11.08
C ILE A 89 6.91 10.89 -12.14
N SER A 90 7.86 9.99 -11.94
CA SER A 90 8.16 8.89 -12.87
C SER A 90 7.55 7.53 -12.47
N GLU A 91 6.99 7.43 -11.27
CA GLU A 91 6.47 6.18 -10.71
C GLU A 91 5.10 6.40 -10.08
N TRP A 92 4.12 5.58 -10.46
CA TRP A 92 2.80 5.60 -9.82
C TRP A 92 2.52 4.29 -9.09
N GLU A 93 1.69 4.36 -8.07
CA GLU A 93 1.09 3.25 -7.35
C GLU A 93 -0.41 3.26 -7.61
N ILE A 94 -0.98 2.13 -8.02
CA ILE A 94 -2.42 2.06 -8.34
C ILE A 94 -3.14 0.90 -7.66
N ASP A 95 -4.40 1.15 -7.29
CA ASP A 95 -5.39 0.12 -6.94
C ASP A 95 -6.65 0.33 -7.77
N PHE A 96 -6.98 -0.65 -8.60
CA PHE A 96 -8.21 -0.65 -9.40
C PHE A 96 -9.10 -1.80 -8.94
N CYS A 97 -9.97 -1.55 -7.97
CA CYS A 97 -10.72 -2.63 -7.29
C CYS A 97 -12.12 -2.19 -6.87
N SER A 98 -13.00 -3.18 -6.64
CA SER A 98 -14.31 -2.92 -6.05
C SER A 98 -14.18 -2.41 -4.61
N ARG A 99 -14.98 -1.41 -4.26
CA ARG A 99 -15.12 -0.86 -2.90
C ARG A 99 -16.30 -1.52 -2.16
N PRO A 100 -16.36 -1.42 -0.82
CA PRO A 100 -17.49 -1.88 -0.01
C PRO A 100 -18.74 -0.98 -0.18
N ILE A 101 -18.98 -0.54 -1.41
CA ILE A 101 -20.01 0.43 -1.79
C ILE A 101 -20.87 -0.22 -2.87
N LEU A 102 -22.18 -0.06 -2.76
CA LEU A 102 -23.13 -0.43 -3.81
C LEU A 102 -23.59 0.83 -4.55
N ASP A 103 -23.74 0.71 -5.87
CA ASP A 103 -24.39 1.70 -6.69
C ASP A 103 -25.92 1.69 -6.46
N ILE A 104 -26.63 2.63 -7.09
CA ILE A 104 -28.09 2.73 -7.07
C ILE A 104 -28.81 1.47 -7.59
N ARG A 105 -28.11 0.55 -8.24
CA ARG A 105 -28.62 -0.72 -8.79
C ARG A 105 -28.28 -1.91 -7.88
N GLY A 106 -27.65 -1.69 -6.73
CA GLY A 106 -27.19 -2.74 -5.82
C GLY A 106 -26.01 -3.55 -6.34
N LYS A 107 -25.23 -3.01 -7.29
CA LYS A 107 -23.99 -3.62 -7.79
C LYS A 107 -22.78 -2.98 -7.14
N LYS A 108 -21.68 -3.74 -7.03
CA LYS A 108 -20.43 -3.22 -6.45
C LYS A 108 -19.92 -2.04 -7.27
N LEU A 109 -19.61 -0.95 -6.59
CA LEU A 109 -18.90 0.18 -7.17
C LEU A 109 -17.40 -0.12 -7.22
N TRP A 110 -16.78 0.20 -8.35
CA TRP A 110 -15.33 0.09 -8.52
C TRP A 110 -14.70 1.46 -8.45
N GLU A 111 -13.42 1.50 -8.10
CA GLU A 111 -12.67 2.73 -8.03
C GLU A 111 -11.23 2.48 -8.49
N LEU A 112 -10.72 3.41 -9.28
CA LEU A 112 -9.30 3.57 -9.54
C LEU A 112 -8.75 4.58 -8.52
N VAL A 113 -7.72 4.19 -7.78
CA VAL A 113 -6.95 5.05 -6.87
C VAL A 113 -5.52 5.05 -7.38
N VAL A 114 -4.94 6.23 -7.59
CA VAL A 114 -3.58 6.44 -8.11
C VAL A 114 -2.87 7.47 -7.26
N CYS A 115 -1.65 7.18 -6.84
CA CYS A 115 -0.76 8.15 -6.22
C CYS A 115 0.69 7.91 -6.60
N ASP A 116 1.56 8.86 -6.29
CA ASP A 116 3.01 8.62 -6.21
C ASP A 116 3.41 8.19 -4.79
N ASP A 117 4.72 8.08 -4.54
CA ASP A 117 5.26 7.66 -3.24
C ASP A 117 5.18 8.77 -2.18
N SER A 118 5.23 10.04 -2.55
CA SER A 118 5.08 11.17 -1.62
C SER A 118 3.63 11.61 -1.39
N LEU A 119 2.65 11.04 -2.12
CA LEU A 119 1.27 11.53 -2.20
C LEU A 119 1.16 12.97 -2.73
N SER A 120 2.18 13.44 -3.47
CA SER A 120 2.13 14.70 -4.19
C SER A 120 1.19 14.62 -5.39
N LEU A 121 1.01 13.43 -5.97
CA LEU A 121 -0.06 13.12 -6.92
C LEU A 121 -1.10 12.23 -6.23
N GLN A 122 -2.36 12.64 -6.30
CA GLN A 122 -3.49 11.85 -5.80
C GLN A 122 -4.67 11.94 -6.77
N TYR A 123 -5.14 10.79 -7.24
CA TYR A 123 -6.25 10.71 -8.16
C TYR A 123 -7.19 9.55 -7.81
N THR A 124 -8.49 9.81 -7.80
CA THR A 124 -9.51 8.77 -7.64
C THR A 124 -10.63 8.92 -8.65
N LYS A 125 -11.13 7.79 -9.16
CA LYS A 125 -12.26 7.77 -10.10
C LYS A 125 -13.13 6.54 -9.91
N TYR A 126 -14.45 6.74 -9.84
CA TYR A 126 -15.41 5.67 -9.68
C TYR A 126 -15.86 5.08 -11.02
N PHE A 127 -16.13 3.78 -11.04
CA PHE A 127 -16.55 3.04 -12.22
C PHE A 127 -17.70 2.07 -11.89
N PRO A 128 -18.70 1.95 -12.76
CA PRO A 128 -19.70 0.91 -12.63
C PRO A 128 -19.11 -0.47 -12.97
N ASN A 129 -19.62 -1.53 -12.34
CA ASN A 129 -19.08 -2.89 -12.48
C ASN A 129 -19.02 -3.43 -13.92
N ASN A 130 -19.84 -2.93 -14.85
CA ASN A 130 -19.92 -3.44 -16.22
C ASN A 130 -18.85 -2.87 -17.17
N VAL A 131 -18.07 -1.87 -16.75
CA VAL A 131 -17.04 -1.26 -17.59
C VAL A 131 -15.61 -1.64 -17.18
N ILE A 132 -15.45 -2.59 -16.26
CA ILE A 132 -14.13 -2.94 -15.73
C ILE A 132 -13.38 -3.83 -16.71
N ASN A 133 -12.42 -3.23 -17.42
CA ASN A 133 -11.54 -3.89 -18.36
C ASN A 133 -10.26 -3.06 -18.59
N SER A 134 -9.32 -3.60 -19.37
CA SER A 134 -8.03 -2.95 -19.64
C SER A 134 -8.13 -1.68 -20.49
N ILE A 135 -9.15 -1.57 -21.36
CA ILE A 135 -9.35 -0.39 -22.20
C ILE A 135 -9.80 0.77 -21.32
N THR A 136 -10.80 0.54 -20.46
CA THR A 136 -11.28 1.56 -19.51
C THR A 136 -10.19 2.01 -18.55
N LEU A 137 -9.36 1.10 -18.05
CA LEU A 137 -8.22 1.48 -17.22
C LEU A 137 -7.19 2.32 -18.00
N LYS A 138 -6.85 1.92 -19.23
CA LYS A 138 -5.94 2.67 -20.09
C LYS A 138 -6.43 4.10 -20.31
N ASP A 139 -7.69 4.25 -20.72
CA ASP A 139 -8.28 5.56 -21.01
C ASP A 139 -8.31 6.44 -19.74
N ALA A 140 -8.56 5.83 -18.57
CA ALA A 140 -8.48 6.52 -17.29
C ALA A 140 -7.07 6.99 -16.95
N LEU A 141 -6.03 6.17 -17.19
CA LEU A 141 -4.63 6.58 -16.97
C LEU A 141 -4.23 7.75 -17.87
N VAL A 142 -4.69 7.77 -19.13
CA VAL A 142 -4.46 8.89 -20.05
C VAL A 142 -5.18 10.16 -19.55
N SER A 143 -6.43 10.04 -19.06
CA SER A 143 -7.13 11.20 -18.52
C SER A 143 -6.43 11.83 -17.31
N ILE A 144 -5.70 11.06 -16.49
CA ILE A 144 -4.89 11.62 -15.39
C ILE A 144 -3.82 12.57 -15.93
N CYS A 145 -3.15 12.20 -17.02
CA CYS A 145 -2.15 13.05 -17.67
C CYS A 145 -2.79 14.33 -18.23
N ASP A 146 -3.96 14.21 -18.84
CA ASP A 146 -4.69 15.36 -19.39
C ASP A 146 -5.20 16.31 -18.28
N ASP A 147 -5.70 15.75 -17.18
CA ASP A 147 -6.29 16.48 -16.06
C ASP A 147 -5.22 17.18 -15.19
N LEU A 148 -4.09 16.51 -14.92
CA LEU A 148 -3.04 17.00 -14.03
C LEU A 148 -1.82 17.60 -14.77
N GLY A 149 -1.73 17.46 -16.09
CA GLY A 149 -0.58 17.92 -16.88
C GLY A 149 0.71 17.14 -16.59
N VAL A 150 0.60 15.94 -16.04
CA VAL A 150 1.73 15.03 -15.72
C VAL A 150 2.02 14.10 -16.90
N PRO A 151 3.28 13.73 -17.16
CA PRO A 151 3.60 12.73 -18.17
C PRO A 151 3.11 11.33 -17.73
N LEU A 152 3.10 10.38 -18.68
CA LEU A 152 2.92 8.97 -18.34
C LEU A 152 4.14 8.50 -17.51
N PRO A 153 3.94 7.71 -16.45
CA PRO A 153 5.03 7.22 -15.62
C PRO A 153 5.85 6.16 -16.36
N ASP A 154 7.12 5.99 -15.98
CA ASP A 154 7.97 4.92 -16.48
C ASP A 154 7.48 3.55 -15.99
N LYS A 155 6.94 3.50 -14.77
CA LYS A 155 6.41 2.27 -14.18
C LYS A 155 5.21 2.52 -13.27
N ILE A 156 4.36 1.51 -13.21
CA ILE A 156 3.20 1.45 -12.32
C ILE A 156 3.34 0.25 -11.37
N ARG A 157 3.31 0.52 -10.06
CA ARG A 157 3.24 -0.50 -9.02
C ARG A 157 1.79 -0.82 -8.65
N PHE A 158 1.51 -2.09 -8.39
CA PHE A 158 0.21 -2.53 -7.88
C PHE A 158 0.35 -3.80 -7.04
N PHE A 159 -0.49 -3.98 -6.02
CA PHE A 159 -0.38 -5.11 -5.09
C PHE A 159 -1.46 -6.20 -5.28
N ARG A 160 -2.57 -5.91 -5.96
CA ARG A 160 -3.66 -6.89 -6.16
C ARG A 160 -3.37 -7.84 -7.32
N SER A 161 -3.07 -9.10 -6.98
CA SER A 161 -2.85 -10.19 -7.96
C SER A 161 -4.04 -10.40 -8.89
N GLN A 162 -5.28 -10.27 -8.38
CA GLN A 162 -6.51 -10.41 -9.15
C GLN A 162 -6.61 -9.42 -10.32
N MET A 163 -5.96 -8.27 -10.21
CA MET A 163 -6.00 -7.20 -11.21
C MET A 163 -4.83 -7.24 -12.18
N GLN A 164 -3.89 -8.18 -12.00
CA GLN A 164 -2.64 -8.24 -12.76
C GLN A 164 -2.87 -8.26 -14.28
N THR A 165 -3.81 -9.07 -14.79
CA THR A 165 -4.09 -9.16 -16.23
C THR A 165 -4.59 -7.85 -16.82
N ILE A 166 -5.54 -7.19 -16.13
CA ILE A 166 -6.14 -5.93 -16.58
C ILE A 166 -5.09 -4.81 -16.57
N ILE A 167 -4.36 -4.67 -15.47
CA ILE A 167 -3.34 -3.64 -15.28
C ILE A 167 -2.19 -3.83 -16.26
N THR A 168 -1.65 -5.05 -16.36
CA THR A 168 -0.53 -5.37 -17.27
C THR A 168 -0.89 -5.05 -18.72
N ARG A 169 -2.10 -5.41 -19.16
CA ARG A 169 -2.54 -5.11 -20.54
C ARG A 169 -2.67 -3.61 -20.79
N ALA A 170 -3.27 -2.86 -19.86
CA ALA A 170 -3.39 -1.41 -19.99
C ALA A 170 -2.01 -0.71 -20.04
N CYS A 171 -1.09 -1.10 -19.14
CA CYS A 171 0.27 -0.55 -19.09
C CYS A 171 1.05 -0.83 -20.37
N ASN A 172 0.99 -2.07 -20.89
CA ASN A 172 1.71 -2.45 -22.10
C ASN A 172 1.25 -1.67 -23.35
N GLU A 173 -0.05 -1.35 -23.46
CA GLU A 173 -0.57 -0.52 -24.55
C GLU A 173 -0.07 0.94 -24.48
N LEU A 174 0.28 1.42 -23.28
CA LEU A 174 0.83 2.77 -23.04
C LEU A 174 2.36 2.81 -23.00
N GLY A 175 3.04 1.67 -23.12
CA GLY A 175 4.49 1.58 -22.97
C GLY A 175 4.99 1.74 -21.52
N ILE A 176 4.10 1.67 -20.53
CA ILE A 176 4.43 1.75 -19.10
C ILE A 176 4.86 0.38 -18.59
N LYS A 177 5.88 0.29 -17.73
CA LYS A 177 6.29 -0.97 -17.10
C LYS A 177 5.37 -1.36 -15.93
N PRO A 178 4.57 -2.44 -16.01
CA PRO A 178 3.78 -2.92 -14.88
C PRO A 178 4.67 -3.67 -13.87
N VAL A 179 4.54 -3.35 -12.58
CA VAL A 179 5.35 -3.94 -11.49
C VAL A 179 4.43 -4.45 -10.36
N PRO A 180 4.13 -5.76 -10.31
CA PRO A 180 3.47 -6.35 -9.15
C PRO A 180 4.34 -6.17 -7.90
N SER A 181 3.85 -5.46 -6.89
CA SER A 181 4.64 -5.10 -5.70
C SER A 181 3.73 -4.95 -4.49
N LYS A 182 4.12 -5.54 -3.35
CA LYS A 182 3.52 -5.22 -2.03
C LYS A 182 4.06 -3.91 -1.44
N ARG A 183 5.16 -3.38 -1.99
CA ARG A 183 5.71 -2.06 -1.64
C ARG A 183 4.93 -0.99 -2.40
N CYS A 184 3.68 -0.80 -1.99
CA CYS A 184 2.83 0.31 -2.40
C CYS A 184 2.36 1.03 -1.12
N LEU A 185 3.31 1.53 -0.34
CA LEU A 185 3.06 1.91 1.05
C LEU A 185 2.12 3.11 1.14
N SER A 186 2.42 4.15 0.37
CA SER A 186 1.65 5.39 0.31
C SER A 186 0.22 5.11 -0.14
N LEU A 187 0.06 4.30 -1.19
CA LEU A 187 -1.26 3.84 -1.64
C LEU A 187 -2.00 3.03 -0.56
N VAL A 188 -1.32 2.14 0.16
CA VAL A 188 -1.93 1.32 1.22
C VAL A 188 -2.42 2.18 2.37
N LEU A 189 -1.57 3.07 2.90
CA LEU A 189 -1.94 4.00 3.97
C LEU A 189 -3.09 4.91 3.55
N TRP A 190 -3.05 5.39 2.30
CA TRP A 190 -4.12 6.23 1.78
C TRP A 190 -5.43 5.48 1.59
N LEU A 191 -5.41 4.22 1.14
CA LEU A 191 -6.61 3.38 1.09
C LEU A 191 -7.22 3.12 2.47
N GLU A 192 -6.38 2.97 3.52
CA GLU A 192 -6.83 2.84 4.90
C GLU A 192 -7.49 4.13 5.40
N ASP A 193 -6.87 5.29 5.16
CA ASP A 193 -7.49 6.58 5.50
C ASP A 193 -8.82 6.76 4.76
N ARG A 194 -8.84 6.56 3.43
CA ARG A 194 -10.07 6.66 2.62
C ARG A 194 -11.16 5.70 3.09
N TYR A 195 -10.81 4.53 3.63
CA TYR A 195 -11.81 3.63 4.20
C TYR A 195 -12.56 4.30 5.34
N GLU A 196 -11.83 4.91 6.27
CA GLU A 196 -12.40 5.59 7.43
C GLU A 196 -13.06 6.93 7.07
N THR A 197 -12.42 7.74 6.21
CA THR A 197 -12.83 9.13 5.94
C THR A 197 -13.85 9.27 4.81
N VAL A 198 -13.83 8.36 3.82
CA VAL A 198 -14.67 8.44 2.60
C VAL A 198 -15.66 7.29 2.55
N TYR A 199 -15.19 6.03 2.54
CA TYR A 199 -16.06 4.91 2.21
C TYR A 199 -17.11 4.64 3.29
N THR A 200 -16.79 4.78 4.59
CA THR A 200 -17.77 4.57 5.67
C THR A 200 -18.91 5.61 5.66
N ARG A 201 -18.65 6.81 5.14
CA ARG A 201 -19.61 7.92 5.00
C ARG A 201 -20.40 7.85 3.69
N HIS A 202 -19.93 7.09 2.71
CA HIS A 202 -20.59 6.97 1.41
C HIS A 202 -22.01 6.37 1.54
N PRO A 203 -23.04 6.93 0.87
CA PRO A 203 -24.44 6.50 1.04
C PRO A 203 -24.67 5.02 0.68
N GLY A 204 -23.92 4.50 -0.28
CA GLY A 204 -23.94 3.09 -0.69
C GLY A 204 -23.11 2.12 0.17
N PHE A 205 -22.52 2.56 1.29
CA PHE A 205 -21.61 1.74 2.10
C PHE A 205 -22.29 0.51 2.73
N GLN A 206 -21.63 -0.63 2.62
CA GLN A 206 -22.08 -1.89 3.22
C GLN A 206 -21.49 -2.05 4.63
N LYS A 207 -22.30 -1.79 5.66
CA LYS A 207 -21.92 -2.01 7.06
C LYS A 207 -21.51 -3.47 7.28
N GLY A 208 -20.35 -3.68 7.90
CA GLY A 208 -19.79 -5.02 8.14
C GLY A 208 -19.04 -5.62 6.95
N ALA A 209 -18.70 -4.82 5.94
CA ALA A 209 -17.79 -5.25 4.89
C ALA A 209 -16.42 -5.66 5.43
N LYS A 210 -15.74 -6.55 4.70
CA LYS A 210 -14.39 -6.98 5.03
C LYS A 210 -13.38 -5.83 4.83
N PRO A 211 -12.25 -5.83 5.57
CA PRO A 211 -11.15 -4.89 5.32
C PRO A 211 -10.70 -4.90 3.86
N LEU A 212 -10.34 -3.73 3.31
CA LEU A 212 -9.91 -3.59 1.92
C LEU A 212 -8.65 -4.39 1.58
N LEU A 213 -7.75 -4.49 2.56
CA LEU A 213 -6.40 -5.01 2.42
C LEU A 213 -6.23 -6.30 3.22
N ALA A 214 -7.20 -7.21 3.12
CA ALA A 214 -7.06 -8.52 3.73
C ALA A 214 -5.72 -9.15 3.30
N LEU A 215 -4.85 -9.41 4.27
CA LEU A 215 -3.54 -10.02 4.01
C LEU A 215 -3.78 -11.40 3.40
N ASP A 216 -3.40 -11.55 2.13
CA ASP A 216 -3.17 -12.87 1.56
C ASP A 216 -2.04 -13.51 2.38
N ASN A 217 -2.41 -14.47 3.24
CA ASN A 217 -1.48 -15.29 3.99
C ASN A 217 -1.26 -16.59 3.18
N PRO A 218 -0.35 -16.58 2.17
CA PRO A 218 -0.02 -17.82 1.49
C PRO A 218 0.52 -18.82 2.52
N PHE A 219 0.24 -20.10 2.32
CA PHE A 219 0.87 -21.12 3.13
C PHE A 219 2.40 -20.94 3.07
N PRO A 220 3.11 -21.05 4.21
CA PRO A 220 4.57 -20.97 4.22
C PRO A 220 5.14 -21.94 3.19
N MET A 221 5.88 -21.40 2.23
CA MET A 221 6.61 -22.20 1.24
C MET A 221 8.08 -22.26 1.65
N GLU A 222 8.72 -23.39 1.36
CA GLU A 222 10.17 -23.51 1.55
C GLU A 222 10.90 -22.50 0.66
N LEU A 223 11.94 -21.89 1.24
CA LEU A 223 12.77 -20.94 0.54
C LEU A 223 13.63 -21.69 -0.49
N PRO A 224 13.87 -21.16 -1.70
CA PRO A 224 14.84 -21.74 -2.63
C PRO A 224 16.25 -21.90 -2.00
N GLU A 225 16.98 -22.96 -2.35
CA GLU A 225 18.32 -23.25 -1.78
C GLU A 225 19.32 -22.08 -1.93
N ASN A 226 19.22 -21.33 -3.04
CA ASN A 226 20.08 -20.18 -3.32
C ASN A 226 19.84 -18.99 -2.38
N LEU A 227 18.70 -18.98 -1.68
CA LEU A 227 18.30 -17.95 -0.73
C LEU A 227 18.61 -18.31 0.73
N TYR A 228 19.16 -19.50 1.00
CA TYR A 228 19.62 -19.86 2.35
C TYR A 228 20.97 -19.23 2.69
N GLY A 229 20.99 -18.57 3.85
CA GLY A 229 22.20 -18.15 4.55
C GLY A 229 22.95 -19.32 5.20
N GLU A 230 24.28 -19.23 5.26
CA GLU A 230 25.13 -20.28 5.84
C GLU A 230 25.21 -20.17 7.36
N LYS A 231 25.27 -18.93 7.89
CA LYS A 231 25.32 -18.65 9.33
C LYS A 231 24.42 -17.47 9.65
N TRP A 232 23.79 -17.53 10.82
CA TRP A 232 22.77 -16.60 11.26
C TRP A 232 23.10 -16.12 12.67
N ALA A 233 22.93 -14.83 12.92
CA ALA A 233 23.10 -14.25 14.25
C ALA A 233 22.06 -13.15 14.49
N PHE A 234 21.47 -13.12 15.68
CA PHE A 234 20.71 -11.97 16.12
C PHE A 234 21.68 -10.83 16.45
N VAL A 235 21.45 -9.67 15.87
CA VAL A 235 22.28 -8.48 16.04
C VAL A 235 21.42 -7.28 16.40
N GLN A 236 22.07 -6.24 16.90
CA GLN A 236 21.46 -4.95 17.15
C GLN A 236 22.39 -3.89 16.58
N LEU A 237 21.86 -3.00 15.74
CA LEU A 237 22.62 -1.89 15.18
C LEU A 237 21.99 -0.57 15.63
N PRO A 238 22.80 0.44 16.01
CA PRO A 238 22.28 1.79 16.21
C PRO A 238 21.54 2.27 14.97
N PHE A 239 20.41 2.93 15.14
CA PHE A 239 19.61 3.45 14.04
C PHE A 239 20.40 4.40 13.14
N SER A 240 21.33 5.18 13.70
CA SER A 240 22.26 6.01 12.92
C SER A 240 23.07 5.22 11.89
N ALA A 241 23.57 4.03 12.25
CA ALA A 241 24.30 3.16 11.34
C ALA A 241 23.39 2.56 10.26
N VAL A 242 22.15 2.21 10.63
CA VAL A 242 21.15 1.73 9.66
C VAL A 242 20.80 2.83 8.66
N ARG A 243 20.58 4.06 9.14
CA ARG A 243 20.28 5.23 8.30
C ARG A 243 21.43 5.54 7.35
N GLU A 244 22.68 5.50 7.82
CA GLU A 244 23.87 5.71 6.98
C GLU A 244 23.92 4.70 5.82
N GLU A 245 23.69 3.42 6.10
CA GLU A 245 23.64 2.39 5.05
C GLU A 245 22.49 2.61 4.06
N VAL A 246 21.32 3.05 4.53
CA VAL A 246 20.19 3.39 3.66
C VAL A 246 20.53 4.56 2.73
N SER A 247 21.12 5.65 3.24
CA SER A 247 21.57 6.78 2.41
C SER A 247 22.68 6.36 1.43
N ASN A 248 23.55 5.43 1.82
CA ASN A 248 24.54 4.85 0.92
C ASN A 248 23.92 4.02 -0.21
N LEU A 249 22.76 3.37 0.01
CA LEU A 249 22.04 2.65 -1.05
C LEU A 249 21.45 3.60 -2.10
N GLU A 250 20.83 4.69 -1.65
CA GLU A 250 20.23 5.72 -2.51
C GLU A 250 21.28 6.33 -3.47
N THR A 251 22.48 6.60 -2.94
CA THR A 251 23.58 7.15 -3.74
C THR A 251 24.24 6.15 -4.67
N ARG A 252 24.29 4.86 -4.29
CA ARG A 252 25.00 3.82 -5.07
C ARG A 252 24.12 3.13 -6.11
N LEU A 253 22.83 3.46 -6.21
CA LEU A 253 21.87 2.83 -7.15
C LEU A 253 21.93 1.30 -7.08
N VAL A 254 22.17 0.75 -5.89
CA VAL A 254 22.19 -0.69 -5.64
C VAL A 254 20.75 -1.16 -5.40
N PHE A 255 20.48 -2.43 -5.65
CA PHE A 255 19.18 -3.05 -5.35
C PHE A 255 18.75 -2.77 -3.91
N GLY A 256 17.57 -2.19 -3.74
CA GLY A 256 17.02 -1.84 -2.43
C GLY A 256 15.94 -0.78 -2.56
N ALA A 257 15.07 -0.71 -1.55
CA ALA A 257 14.19 0.44 -1.33
C ALA A 257 14.24 0.73 0.16
N SER A 258 14.25 2.01 0.52
CA SER A 258 14.13 2.46 1.90
C SER A 258 12.68 2.40 2.36
N LEU A 259 12.49 2.34 3.68
CA LEU A 259 11.19 2.57 4.28
C LEU A 259 11.15 4.02 4.72
N ASP A 260 10.20 4.78 4.18
CA ASP A 260 9.96 6.15 4.63
C ASP A 260 9.30 6.11 6.01
N LEU A 261 10.10 6.43 7.03
CA LEU A 261 9.64 6.46 8.41
C LEU A 261 8.84 7.73 8.73
N ASP A 262 9.10 8.82 8.01
CA ASP A 262 8.39 10.08 8.19
C ASP A 262 6.96 9.92 7.68
N LEU A 263 6.77 9.25 6.54
CA LEU A 263 5.46 8.85 6.04
C LEU A 263 4.67 7.99 7.04
N LEU A 264 5.36 7.16 7.82
CA LEU A 264 4.75 6.32 8.86
C LEU A 264 4.55 7.03 10.20
N GLY A 265 5.03 8.28 10.34
CA GLY A 265 5.03 9.01 11.60
C GLY A 265 5.87 8.33 12.69
N ILE A 266 6.91 7.58 12.31
CA ILE A 266 7.77 6.84 13.23
C ILE A 266 9.05 7.64 13.49
N GLU A 267 9.11 8.26 14.66
CA GLU A 267 10.32 8.94 15.14
C GLU A 267 11.21 7.96 15.93
N ILE A 268 12.48 7.84 15.53
CA ILE A 268 13.45 6.95 16.18
C ILE A 268 14.71 7.75 16.53
N GLU A 269 15.16 7.66 17.78
CA GLU A 269 16.41 8.27 18.22
C GLU A 269 17.62 7.58 17.55
N ASP A 270 18.62 8.34 17.11
CA ASP A 270 19.81 7.84 16.41
C ASP A 270 20.54 6.70 17.15
N LYS A 271 20.51 6.70 18.49
CA LYS A 271 21.16 5.69 19.32
C LYS A 271 20.28 4.46 19.59
N ALA A 272 19.02 4.49 19.20
CA ALA A 272 18.11 3.37 19.38
C ALA A 272 18.66 2.13 18.69
N LEU A 273 18.70 1.02 19.41
CA LEU A 273 19.21 -0.25 18.90
C LEU A 273 18.11 -0.97 18.12
N ILE A 274 18.29 -1.06 16.81
CA ILE A 274 17.38 -1.77 15.91
C ILE A 274 17.76 -3.25 15.90
N PRO A 275 16.88 -4.15 16.40
CA PRO A 275 17.13 -5.58 16.35
C PRO A 275 17.03 -6.08 14.91
N GLY A 276 17.92 -7.00 14.55
CA GLY A 276 17.96 -7.57 13.21
C GLY A 276 18.58 -8.96 13.19
N LEU A 277 18.65 -9.51 12.00
CA LEU A 277 19.19 -10.83 11.73
C LEU A 277 20.35 -10.68 10.73
N ALA A 278 21.57 -10.94 11.18
CA ALA A 278 22.73 -10.95 10.31
C ALA A 278 22.86 -12.32 9.64
N VAL A 279 22.95 -12.32 8.32
CA VAL A 279 23.11 -13.52 7.50
C VAL A 279 24.49 -13.51 6.86
N ALA A 280 25.36 -14.40 7.32
CA ALA A 280 26.67 -14.60 6.71
C ALA A 280 26.60 -15.75 5.71
N THR A 281 27.09 -15.49 4.50
CA THR A 281 27.13 -16.47 3.42
C THR A 281 28.24 -16.08 2.44
N SER A 282 28.89 -17.07 1.82
CA SER A 282 29.79 -16.85 0.69
C SER A 282 29.12 -16.13 -0.49
N ARG A 283 27.78 -16.16 -0.54
CA ARG A 283 26.93 -15.57 -1.57
C ARG A 283 26.25 -14.26 -1.13
N ALA A 284 26.88 -13.49 -0.24
CA ALA A 284 26.23 -12.31 0.37
C ALA A 284 25.76 -11.27 -0.66
N LYS A 285 26.58 -10.98 -1.70
CA LYS A 285 26.22 -10.01 -2.75
C LYS A 285 24.95 -10.39 -3.54
N PRO A 286 24.87 -11.60 -4.15
CA PRO A 286 23.65 -11.99 -4.85
C PRO A 286 22.46 -12.16 -3.90
N LEU A 287 22.67 -12.58 -2.64
CA LEU A 287 21.59 -12.68 -1.66
C LEU A 287 21.03 -11.31 -1.25
N ALA A 288 21.88 -10.29 -1.12
CA ALA A 288 21.46 -8.93 -0.79
C ALA A 288 20.80 -8.19 -1.97
N GLY A 289 20.98 -8.67 -3.19
CA GLY A 289 20.38 -8.11 -4.41
C GLY A 289 19.09 -8.79 -4.87
N MET A 290 18.51 -9.68 -4.05
CA MET A 290 17.27 -10.41 -4.34
C MET A 290 16.05 -9.83 -3.64
#